data_AF-N1JJC5-F1
#
_entry.id   AF-N1JJC5-F1
#
_cell.length_a   1.000
_cell.length_b   1.000
_cell.length_c   1.000
_cell.angle_alpha   90.00
_cell.angle_beta   90.00
_cell.angle_gamma   90.00
#
_symmetry.space_group_name_H-M   'P 1'
#
loop_
_entity.id
_entity.type
_entity.pdbx_description
1 polymer ?
#
loop_
_entity_poly.entity_id
_entity_poly.type
_entity_poly.pdbx_seq_one_letter_code
_entity_poly.pdbx_strand_id
1 'polypeptide(L)'
;PNQEFSFSCPNSRVSKKIHLIQVVQTARQLMDQNDTDNGYPSTFNQLSYDITGALWHHPLEGGLGGQDFVIFNTDNVIVGVATRNVFNDRVVFRSCQIT
;
A
#
# COMPACT_ATOMS: atom_id res chain seq x y z
N PRO A 1 -1.91 -0.79 -21.08
CA PRO A 1 -2.42 -0.50 -19.71
C PRO A 1 -3.47 -1.49 -19.14
N ASN A 2 -3.93 -2.49 -19.91
CA ASN A 2 -5.02 -3.41 -19.51
C ASN A 2 -4.54 -4.76 -18.93
N GLN A 3 -3.27 -4.88 -18.58
CA GLN A 3 -2.80 -6.12 -17.95
C GLN A 3 -3.39 -6.20 -16.54
N GLU A 4 -4.17 -7.26 -16.31
CA GLU A 4 -4.59 -7.65 -14.97
C GLU A 4 -3.35 -8.11 -14.20
N PHE A 5 -3.29 -7.72 -12.93
CA PHE A 5 -2.26 -8.17 -12.01
C PHE A 5 -2.85 -8.32 -10.61
N SER A 6 -2.13 -9.08 -9.79
CA SER A 6 -2.42 -9.24 -8.39
C SER A 6 -1.13 -9.25 -7.58
N PHE A 7 -1.25 -9.00 -6.29
CA PHE A 7 -0.14 -9.18 -5.35
C PHE A 7 -0.49 -10.30 -4.37
N SER A 8 0.43 -11.26 -4.24
CA SER A 8 0.36 -12.34 -3.27
C SER A 8 1.30 -12.05 -2.11
N CYS A 9 0.74 -11.90 -0.91
CA CYS A 9 1.47 -11.53 0.29
C CYS A 9 1.90 -12.76 1.10
N PRO A 10 2.95 -12.67 1.94
CA PRO A 10 3.42 -13.79 2.76
C PRO A 10 2.38 -14.37 3.74
N ASN A 11 1.32 -13.61 4.03
CA ASN A 11 0.18 -14.03 4.84
C ASN A 11 -0.92 -14.76 4.02
N SER A 12 -0.60 -15.20 2.81
CA SER A 12 -1.51 -15.88 1.86
C SER A 12 -2.67 -15.02 1.35
N ARG A 13 -2.66 -13.71 1.60
CA ARG A 13 -3.67 -12.80 1.05
C ARG A 13 -3.29 -12.40 -0.37
N VAL A 14 -4.32 -12.29 -1.21
CA VAL A 14 -4.18 -11.89 -2.61
C VAL A 14 -4.95 -10.60 -2.83
N SER A 15 -4.26 -9.56 -3.30
CA SER A 15 -4.84 -8.25 -3.58
C SER A 15 -4.92 -8.03 -5.08
N LYS A 16 -6.15 -7.93 -5.60
CA LYS A 16 -6.40 -7.73 -7.04
C LYS A 16 -6.21 -6.27 -7.42
N LYS A 17 -5.74 -6.01 -8.64
CA LYS A 17 -5.60 -4.66 -9.22
C LYS A 17 -6.80 -3.74 -8.96
N ILE A 18 -8.03 -4.22 -9.21
CA ILE A 18 -9.24 -3.40 -9.04
C ILE A 18 -9.42 -2.92 -7.59
N HIS A 19 -9.15 -3.78 -6.61
CA HIS A 19 -9.20 -3.42 -5.19
C HIS A 19 -8.12 -2.39 -4.84
N LEU A 20 -6.91 -2.59 -5.34
CA LEU A 20 -5.79 -1.68 -5.10
C LEU A 20 -6.07 -0.29 -5.67
N ILE A 21 -6.66 -0.21 -6.87
CA ILE A 21 -7.08 1.06 -7.48
C ILE A 21 -8.10 1.78 -6.59
N GLN A 22 -9.11 1.07 -6.08
CA GLN A 22 -10.12 1.65 -5.19
C GLN A 22 -9.50 2.19 -3.90
N VAL A 23 -8.59 1.44 -3.27
CA VAL A 23 -7.90 1.87 -2.05
C VAL A 23 -7.03 3.11 -2.32
N VAL A 24 -6.30 3.14 -3.44
CA VAL A 24 -5.50 4.32 -3.81
C VAL A 24 -6.39 5.53 -4.06
N GLN A 25 -7.54 5.37 -4.73
CA GLN A 25 -8.49 6.47 -4.93
C GLN A 25 -9.00 7.05 -3.61
N THR A 26 -9.34 6.20 -2.64
CA THR A 26 -9.72 6.64 -1.28
C THR A 26 -8.56 7.40 -0.61
N ALA A 27 -7.35 6.83 -0.65
CA ALA A 27 -6.18 7.48 -0.07
C ALA A 27 -5.92 8.86 -0.69
N ARG A 28 -6.09 8.99 -2.00
CA ARG A 28 -5.96 10.28 -2.71
C ARG A 28 -6.99 11.30 -2.28
N GLN A 29 -8.24 10.90 -2.09
CA GLN A 29 -9.27 11.81 -1.59
C GLN A 29 -8.90 12.38 -0.22
N LEU A 30 -8.35 11.55 0.68
CA LEU A 30 -7.84 12.01 1.97
C LEU A 30 -6.68 12.99 1.80
N MET A 31 -5.71 12.70 0.94
CA MET A 31 -4.58 13.60 0.66
C MET A 31 -5.03 14.95 0.10
N ASP A 32 -5.97 14.96 -0.84
CA ASP A 32 -6.48 16.18 -1.47
C ASP A 32 -7.27 17.04 -0.46
N GLN A 33 -7.85 16.42 0.57
CA GLN A 33 -8.52 17.08 1.69
C GLN A 33 -7.55 17.46 2.84
N ASN A 34 -6.26 17.14 2.71
CA ASN A 34 -5.27 17.27 3.78
C ASN A 34 -5.72 16.56 5.08
N ASP A 35 -6.33 15.38 4.92
CA ASP A 35 -6.89 14.56 5.99
C ASP A 35 -6.22 13.18 6.04
N THR A 36 -6.45 12.45 7.14
CA THR A 36 -6.01 11.07 7.31
C THR A 36 -7.06 10.24 8.04
N ASP A 37 -7.16 8.96 7.69
CA ASP A 37 -7.87 7.96 8.48
C ASP A 37 -6.85 7.11 9.24
N ASN A 38 -6.88 7.17 10.57
CA ASN A 38 -5.95 6.44 11.45
C ASN A 38 -4.46 6.70 11.12
N GLY A 39 -4.13 7.91 10.68
CA GLY A 39 -2.77 8.32 10.29
C GLY A 39 -2.35 7.88 8.89
N TYR A 40 -3.28 7.41 8.05
CA TYR A 40 -3.04 7.06 6.65
C TYR A 40 -3.86 7.95 5.70
N PRO A 41 -3.39 8.16 4.45
CA PRO A 41 -2.11 7.69 3.92
C PRO A 41 -0.93 8.42 4.55
N SER A 42 0.22 7.74 4.60
CA SER A 42 1.47 8.31 5.11
C SER A 42 2.65 7.97 4.21
N THR A 43 3.69 8.80 4.27
CA THR A 43 4.92 8.62 3.48
C THR A 43 5.58 7.27 3.76
N PHE A 44 6.13 6.64 2.75
CA PHE A 44 6.69 5.30 2.81
C PHE A 44 8.15 5.28 2.32
N ASN A 45 9.05 4.79 3.16
CA ASN A 45 10.49 4.70 2.87
C ASN A 45 11.12 3.38 3.34
N GLN A 46 10.29 2.36 3.64
CA GLN A 46 10.74 1.10 4.26
C GLN A 46 11.21 0.07 3.23
N LEU A 47 10.80 0.20 1.96
CA LEU A 47 11.24 -0.64 0.84
C LEU A 47 11.65 0.25 -0.33
N SER A 48 12.60 -0.22 -1.13
CA SER A 48 13.08 0.49 -2.33
C SER A 48 12.27 0.06 -3.55
N TYR A 49 11.76 1.03 -4.29
CA TYR A 49 11.09 0.84 -5.59
C TYR A 49 11.77 1.72 -6.63
N ASP A 50 11.93 1.20 -7.84
CA ASP A 50 12.49 1.94 -8.97
C ASP A 50 11.42 2.84 -9.60
N ILE A 51 11.12 3.95 -8.92
CA ILE A 51 10.16 4.95 -9.37
C ILE A 51 10.59 6.35 -8.92
N THR A 52 10.20 7.35 -9.70
CA THR A 52 10.39 8.75 -9.32
C THR A 52 9.26 9.23 -8.40
N GLY A 53 9.61 10.00 -7.38
CA GLY A 53 8.66 10.69 -6.50
C GLY A 53 8.58 10.12 -5.09
N ALA A 54 7.88 10.84 -4.22
CA ALA A 54 7.62 10.38 -2.86
C ALA A 54 6.61 9.23 -2.87
N LEU A 55 6.94 8.18 -2.13
CA LEU A 55 6.05 7.04 -1.94
C LEU A 55 5.16 7.25 -0.73
N TRP A 56 3.95 6.72 -0.84
CA TRP A 56 2.92 6.73 0.18
C TRP A 56 2.39 5.32 0.34
N HIS A 57 1.81 5.04 1.50
CA HIS A 57 1.12 3.78 1.74
C HIS A 57 -0.20 3.99 2.47
N HIS A 58 -1.14 3.09 2.18
CA HIS A 58 -2.47 3.07 2.80
C HIS A 58 -2.88 1.61 3.05
N PRO A 59 -3.51 1.29 4.20
CA PRO A 59 -3.95 -0.06 4.49
C PRO A 59 -5.00 -0.55 3.47
N LEU A 60 -4.92 -1.83 3.12
CA LEU A 60 -5.86 -2.49 2.20
C LEU A 60 -7.20 -2.85 2.84
N GLU A 61 -7.21 -3.02 4.15
CA GLU A 61 -8.41 -3.21 4.98
C GLU A 61 -8.52 -2.00 5.91
N GLY A 62 -9.72 -1.45 6.07
CA GLY A 62 -9.94 -0.28 6.92
C GLY A 62 -9.70 -0.56 8.40
N GLY A 63 -9.21 0.46 9.12
CA GLY A 63 -9.12 0.46 10.58
C GLY A 63 -7.73 0.20 11.17
N LEU A 64 -7.67 0.32 12.51
CA LEU A 64 -6.47 0.09 13.30
C LEU A 64 -6.05 -1.39 13.21
N GLY A 65 -4.89 -1.64 12.61
CA GLY A 65 -4.32 -2.98 12.53
C GLY A 65 -4.25 -3.59 11.13
N GLY A 66 -4.50 -2.80 10.08
CA GLY A 66 -4.21 -3.21 8.70
C GLY A 66 -2.83 -3.86 8.60
N GLN A 67 -2.78 -5.09 8.09
CA GLN A 67 -1.54 -5.85 7.92
C GLN A 67 -0.94 -5.64 6.54
N ASP A 68 -1.76 -5.42 5.51
CA ASP A 68 -1.30 -5.22 4.15
C ASP A 68 -1.58 -3.78 3.70
N PHE A 69 -0.64 -3.22 2.97
CA PHE A 69 -0.65 -1.83 2.53
C PHE A 69 -0.39 -1.76 1.03
N VAL A 70 -1.20 -0.99 0.31
CA VAL A 70 -0.85 -0.57 -1.05
C VAL A 70 0.21 0.52 -0.97
N ILE A 71 1.20 0.45 -1.85
CA ILE A 71 2.26 1.45 -1.98
C ILE A 71 2.11 2.12 -3.33
N PHE A 72 2.08 3.44 -3.33
CA PHE A 72 1.81 4.26 -4.51
C PHE A 72 2.55 5.59 -4.47
N ASN A 73 2.70 6.23 -5.62
CA ASN A 73 3.24 7.59 -5.71
C ASN A 73 2.11 8.65 -5.90
N THR A 74 2.47 9.92 -5.95
CA THR A 74 1.51 11.02 -6.12
C THR A 74 0.79 11.05 -7.48
N ASP A 75 1.29 10.31 -8.47
CA ASP A 75 0.69 10.16 -9.80
C ASP A 75 -0.27 8.95 -9.89
N ASN A 76 -0.65 8.38 -8.74
CA ASN A 76 -1.52 7.20 -8.62
C ASN A 76 -0.90 5.90 -9.19
N VAL A 77 0.43 5.87 -9.37
CA VAL A 77 1.12 4.66 -9.80
C VAL A 77 1.26 3.73 -8.61
N ILE A 78 0.60 2.57 -8.67
CA ILE A 78 0.77 1.46 -7.71
C ILE A 78 2.11 0.77 -8.02
N VAL A 79 3.00 0.76 -7.03
CA VAL A 79 4.35 0.17 -7.18
C VAL A 79 4.49 -1.15 -6.45
N GLY A 80 3.58 -1.44 -5.51
CA GLY A 80 3.62 -2.68 -4.77
C GLY A 80 2.53 -2.78 -3.71
N VAL A 81 2.53 -3.94 -3.05
CA VAL A 81 1.86 -4.17 -1.78
C VAL A 81 2.91 -4.63 -0.78
N ALA A 82 2.79 -4.22 0.48
CA ALA A 82 3.65 -4.70 1.55
C ALA A 82 2.85 -5.13 2.78
N THR A 83 3.29 -6.23 3.38
CA THR A 83 2.77 -6.71 4.67
C THR A 83 3.61 -6.18 5.81
N ARG A 84 2.97 -5.50 6.75
CA ARG A 84 3.49 -5.10 8.04
C ARG A 84 3.49 -6.28 9.00
N ASN A 85 4.66 -6.63 9.52
CA ASN A 85 4.83 -7.63 10.55
C ASN A 85 5.48 -7.02 11.79
N VAL A 86 5.22 -7.59 12.96
CA VAL A 86 5.91 -7.24 14.21
C VAL A 86 6.80 -8.42 14.59
N PHE A 87 8.11 -8.18 14.66
CA PHE A 87 9.10 -9.17 15.04
C PHE A 87 10.01 -8.58 16.12
N ASN A 88 10.05 -9.19 17.31
CA ASN A 88 10.78 -8.68 18.48
C ASN A 88 10.51 -7.19 18.75
N ASP A 89 9.23 -6.81 18.85
CA ASP A 89 8.75 -5.43 19.05
C ASP A 89 9.14 -4.41 17.97
N ARG A 90 9.68 -4.88 16.84
CA ARG A 90 10.02 -4.04 15.69
C ARG A 90 9.04 -4.26 14.56
N VAL A 91 8.59 -3.16 13.95
CA VAL A 91 7.78 -3.19 12.74
C VAL A 91 8.70 -3.44 11.54
N VAL A 92 8.38 -4.45 10.74
CA VAL A 92 9.09 -4.80 9.52
C VAL A 92 8.09 -4.92 8.37
N PHE A 93 8.38 -4.28 7.25
CA PHE A 93 7.61 -4.41 6.03
C PHE A 93 8.23 -5.45 5.11
N ARG A 94 7.39 -6.29 4.49
CA ARG A 94 7.80 -7.27 3.49
C ARG A 94 7.01 -7.07 2.22
N SER A 95 7.68 -6.99 1.08
CA SER A 95 7.03 -6.88 -0.22
C SER A 95 6.21 -8.12 -0.55
N CYS A 96 5.00 -7.93 -1.02
CA CYS A 96 4.20 -8.97 -1.66
C CYS A 96 4.68 -9.19 -3.11
N GLN A 97 4.52 -10.40 -3.62
CA GLN A 97 4.96 -10.79 -4.95
C GLN A 97 3.89 -10.46 -5.99
N ILE A 98 4.26 -9.88 -7.13
CA ILE A 98 3.34 -9.67 -8.25
C ILE A 98 3.07 -11.00 -8.95
N THR A 99 1.80 -11.27 -9.28
CA THR A 99 1.31 -12.48 -9.93
C THR A 99 0.29 -12.16 -11.01
#